data_AF-A0A6A2XZ76-F1
#
_entry.id   AF-A0A6A2XZ76-F1
#
_cell.length_a   1.000
_cell.length_b   1.000
_cell.length_c   1.000
_cell.angle_alpha   90.00
_cell.angle_beta   90.00
_cell.angle_gamma   90.00
#
_symmetry.space_group_name_H-M   'P 1'
#
loop_
_entity.id
_entity.type
_entity.pdbx_description
1 polymer ?
#
loop_
_entity_poly.entity_id
_entity_poly.type
_entity_poly.pdbx_seq_one_letter_code
_entity_poly.pdbx_strand_id
1 'polypeptide(L)'
;MNATHDTPLNTTLPLSREVFVTLSSLTLSLALSLMISNDFFERNLIDHFFLYQQSSTDIWHAVCSAVKSACSHAKVEGEEVKGIGFAATCSLVAVDADDSPVTVSWSGDSRRNIIVWMDHRALKQAEKINSHNSPVLQYCGGSVSPEMQPPKLLWVKENLQESWSMAFRWMDLSDWLSYRATGDDTRSLCTTVCKWTYLGHAHMQRMNERDSRDMEACGWDDDFWEEIGLGDLVEGHHAKIGRSVAFPGHALGSGLTATAAKARNFELGLVAKTPVGTSLIDAHAGGVGVMESLPEKENDNEVICRRMVLVCGTSTCHMAVSRDKLFIPGVWGPFWSAMIPEYWLTEGGQSATGALLDYIIENHAASPQLSNRAASQKTSVFLLLNMMLESMMCEMQCPFIAALTEDTHVLPDFHGNRSPIADPKAKGVVFGLTLDPSEQQLARLYLATVQDSTHKEFRNVWQVRSIKGKDKRLELTSEASWHAKGRGFTYVLRNIWTVYLCSSGHMDCLPMFFGTYGLFTYVLRDIWTDYLGSSESMDWSFGTLIELW
;
A
#
# COMPACT_ATOMS: atom_id res chain seq x y z
N MET A 1 11.18 -49.36 -7.78
CA MET A 1 12.56 -49.12 -7.30
C MET A 1 13.03 -47.81 -7.90
N ASN A 2 13.42 -46.89 -7.02
CA ASN A 2 13.99 -45.55 -7.21
C ASN A 2 13.07 -44.46 -7.78
N ALA A 3 12.27 -43.90 -6.86
CA ALA A 3 11.84 -42.52 -6.92
C ALA A 3 13.07 -41.62 -6.72
N THR A 4 13.37 -40.77 -7.71
CA THR A 4 14.32 -39.67 -7.56
C THR A 4 13.61 -38.56 -6.77
N HIS A 5 14.05 -38.35 -5.54
CA HIS A 5 13.76 -37.14 -4.79
C HIS A 5 14.46 -35.96 -5.48
N ASP A 6 13.73 -35.21 -6.31
CA ASP A 6 14.18 -33.91 -6.78
C ASP A 6 14.04 -32.91 -5.63
N THR A 7 15.18 -32.49 -5.08
CA THR A 7 15.28 -31.42 -4.10
C THR A 7 14.86 -30.09 -4.73
N PRO A 8 13.94 -29.31 -4.13
CA PRO A 8 13.59 -28.00 -4.65
C PRO A 8 14.79 -27.05 -4.57
N LEU A 9 15.09 -26.38 -5.68
CA LEU A 9 16.08 -25.29 -5.74
C LEU A 9 15.61 -24.11 -4.87
N ASN A 10 16.18 -23.98 -3.67
CA ASN A 10 16.05 -22.78 -2.84
C ASN A 10 16.99 -21.70 -3.41
N THR A 11 16.47 -20.79 -4.22
CA THR A 11 17.19 -19.56 -4.61
C THR A 11 16.64 -18.38 -3.82
N THR A 12 17.50 -17.66 -3.09
CA THR A 12 17.15 -16.39 -2.43
C THR A 12 17.37 -15.23 -3.41
N LEU A 13 16.29 -14.58 -3.84
CA LEU A 13 16.34 -13.27 -4.49
C LEU A 13 15.96 -12.21 -3.46
N PRO A 14 16.75 -11.14 -3.27
CA PRO A 14 16.40 -10.09 -2.34
C PRO A 14 15.28 -9.21 -2.94
N LEU A 15 14.03 -9.43 -2.49
CA LEU A 15 12.95 -8.47 -2.68
C LEU A 15 12.81 -7.67 -1.38
N SER A 16 12.86 -6.34 -1.47
CA SER A 16 12.68 -5.43 -0.34
C SER A 16 11.21 -5.40 0.10
N ARG A 17 10.92 -5.68 1.38
CA ARG A 17 9.55 -5.69 1.92
C ARG A 17 9.49 -5.00 3.28
N GLU A 18 8.45 -4.19 3.48
CA GLU A 18 8.38 -3.17 4.54
C GLU A 18 7.56 -3.65 5.75
N VAL A 19 8.18 -3.58 6.94
CA VAL A 19 7.48 -3.61 8.24
C VAL A 19 7.73 -2.26 8.91
N PHE A 20 6.68 -1.62 9.36
CA PHE A 20 6.73 -0.33 10.02
C PHE A 20 6.50 -0.48 11.52
N VAL A 21 7.39 0.11 12.32
CA VAL A 21 7.25 0.18 13.77
C VAL A 21 7.34 1.62 14.20
N THR A 22 6.30 2.11 14.86
CA THR A 22 6.29 3.48 15.38
C THR A 22 6.51 3.46 16.88
N LEU A 23 7.50 4.22 17.34
CA LEU A 23 7.79 4.47 18.75
C LEU A 23 7.41 5.91 19.07
N SER A 24 6.73 6.14 20.19
CA SER A 24 6.46 7.49 20.70
C SER A 24 7.14 7.70 22.04
N SER A 25 7.81 8.84 22.22
CA SER A 25 8.32 9.34 23.51
C SER A 25 7.77 10.75 23.78
N LEU A 26 8.01 11.28 24.98
CA LEU A 26 7.59 12.64 25.37
C LEU A 26 8.19 13.76 24.51
N THR A 27 9.28 13.49 23.79
CA THR A 27 10.05 14.50 23.03
C THR A 27 10.26 14.13 21.57
N LEU A 28 9.93 12.90 21.15
CA LEU A 28 10.20 12.41 19.80
C LEU A 28 9.23 11.30 19.39
N SER A 29 8.74 11.35 18.14
CA SER A 29 8.12 10.19 17.47
C SER A 29 9.10 9.66 16.43
N LEU A 30 9.37 8.35 16.48
CA LEU A 30 10.23 7.63 15.54
C LEU A 30 9.37 6.65 14.76
N ALA A 31 9.25 6.85 13.46
CA ALA A 31 8.75 5.85 12.53
C ALA A 31 9.95 5.08 11.96
N LEU A 32 9.95 3.75 12.13
CA LEU A 32 10.97 2.86 11.60
C LEU A 32 10.37 2.09 10.43
N SER A 33 10.97 2.22 9.25
CA SER A 33 10.73 1.31 8.13
C SER A 33 11.83 0.26 8.11
N LEU A 34 11.44 -1.00 8.06
CA LEU A 34 12.34 -2.14 8.01
C LEU A 34 12.18 -2.90 6.71
N MET A 35 13.30 -3.08 6.02
CA MET A 35 13.41 -4.06 4.95
C MET A 35 13.91 -5.39 5.49
N ILE A 36 13.12 -6.44 5.33
CA ILE A 36 13.47 -7.81 5.76
C ILE A 36 13.66 -8.65 4.50
N SER A 37 14.84 -9.24 4.31
CA SER A 37 15.23 -9.96 3.08
C SER A 37 15.27 -11.50 3.22
N ASN A 38 14.63 -12.06 4.26
CA ASN A 38 14.52 -13.52 4.43
C ASN A 38 13.27 -14.06 3.73
N ASP A 39 13.32 -14.08 2.40
CA ASP A 39 12.26 -14.66 1.59
C ASP A 39 12.59 -16.10 1.21
N PHE A 40 11.59 -16.97 1.36
CA PHE A 40 11.64 -18.34 0.85
C PHE A 40 10.89 -18.40 -0.48
N PHE A 41 11.61 -18.84 -1.52
CA PHE A 41 11.04 -19.05 -2.84
C PHE A 41 10.88 -20.54 -3.09
N GLU A 42 9.70 -20.90 -3.58
CA GLU A 42 9.41 -22.27 -3.98
C GLU A 42 8.71 -22.22 -5.33
N ARG A 43 9.23 -22.99 -6.30
CA ARG A 43 8.66 -23.05 -7.64
C ARG A 43 7.65 -24.19 -7.71
N ASN A 44 6.39 -23.87 -8.01
CA ASN A 44 5.43 -24.92 -8.34
C ASN A 44 5.72 -25.39 -9.77
N LEU A 45 6.17 -26.64 -9.91
CA LEU A 45 6.58 -27.22 -11.19
C LEU A 45 5.38 -27.52 -12.12
N ILE A 46 4.17 -27.62 -11.58
CA ILE A 46 2.95 -27.97 -12.32
C ILE A 46 2.29 -26.74 -12.94
N ASP A 47 2.13 -25.67 -12.15
CA ASP A 47 1.43 -24.45 -12.58
C ASP A 47 2.38 -23.29 -12.98
N HIS A 48 3.71 -23.49 -12.94
CA HIS A 48 4.75 -22.52 -13.33
C HIS A 48 4.74 -21.15 -12.63
N PHE A 49 4.09 -21.00 -11.46
CA PHE A 49 4.14 -19.78 -10.63
C PHE A 49 5.12 -19.90 -9.45
N PHE A 50 5.56 -18.75 -8.94
CA PHE A 50 6.41 -18.62 -7.74
C PHE A 50 5.53 -18.52 -6.48
N LEU A 51 5.90 -19.28 -5.45
CA LEU A 51 5.32 -19.16 -4.12
C LEU A 51 6.22 -18.26 -3.26
N TYR A 52 5.64 -17.26 -2.63
CA TYR A 52 6.32 -16.26 -1.82
C TYR A 52 5.97 -16.45 -0.34
N GLN A 53 6.98 -16.82 0.44
CA GLN A 53 6.78 -17.21 1.84
C GLN A 53 7.82 -16.54 2.75
N GLN A 54 7.43 -16.31 4.00
CA GLN A 54 8.28 -15.69 5.02
C GLN A 54 8.17 -16.42 6.38
N SER A 55 9.03 -16.02 7.31
CA SER A 55 9.08 -16.51 8.69
C SER A 55 8.64 -15.42 9.67
N SER A 56 7.59 -15.68 10.44
CA SER A 56 7.14 -14.74 11.47
C SER A 56 8.19 -14.56 12.56
N THR A 57 8.91 -15.62 12.92
CA THR A 57 10.03 -15.57 13.88
C THR A 57 11.15 -14.65 13.39
N ASP A 58 11.55 -14.75 12.13
CA ASP A 58 12.61 -13.92 11.56
C ASP A 58 12.18 -12.45 11.51
N ILE A 59 10.90 -12.21 11.16
CA ILE A 59 10.33 -10.86 11.14
C ILE A 59 10.34 -10.24 12.54
N TRP A 60 9.92 -10.98 13.56
CA TRP A 60 9.93 -10.49 14.95
C TRP A 60 11.35 -10.16 15.41
N HIS A 61 12.34 -11.00 15.10
CA HIS A 61 13.72 -10.74 15.44
C HIS A 61 14.26 -9.48 14.74
N ALA A 62 13.91 -9.28 13.47
CA ALA A 62 14.29 -8.08 12.72
C ALA A 62 13.66 -6.82 13.33
N VAL A 63 12.37 -6.88 13.67
CA VAL A 63 11.65 -5.81 14.39
C VAL A 63 12.33 -5.46 15.71
N CYS A 64 12.69 -6.46 16.51
CA CYS A 64 13.37 -6.23 17.79
C CYS A 64 14.76 -5.62 17.62
N SER A 65 15.52 -6.04 16.61
CA SER A 65 16.81 -5.45 16.28
C SER A 65 16.68 -3.97 15.87
N ALA A 66 15.67 -3.67 15.07
CA ALA A 66 15.37 -2.33 14.58
C ALA A 66 15.00 -1.37 15.70
N VAL A 67 14.10 -1.77 16.59
CA VAL A 67 13.64 -0.96 17.72
C VAL A 67 14.83 -0.59 18.60
N LYS A 68 15.69 -1.55 18.93
CA LYS A 68 16.91 -1.30 19.71
C LYS A 68 17.87 -0.35 19.01
N SER A 69 18.08 -0.57 17.70
CA SER A 69 18.91 0.32 16.87
C SER A 69 18.35 1.74 16.88
N ALA A 70 17.04 1.90 16.73
CA ALA A 70 16.38 3.20 16.73
C ALA A 70 16.53 3.95 18.05
N CYS A 71 16.25 3.28 19.16
CA CYS A 71 16.44 3.85 20.50
C CYS A 71 17.89 4.28 20.71
N SER A 72 18.86 3.45 20.29
CA SER A 72 20.28 3.77 20.37
C SER A 72 20.68 5.00 19.53
N HIS A 73 20.20 5.08 18.27
CA HIS A 73 20.48 6.22 17.39
C HIS A 73 19.83 7.52 17.89
N ALA A 74 18.61 7.42 18.41
CA ALA A 74 17.87 8.54 18.97
C ALA A 74 18.37 8.96 20.37
N LYS A 75 19.20 8.13 21.02
CA LYS A 75 19.64 8.29 22.41
C LYS A 75 18.46 8.40 23.38
N VAL A 76 17.47 7.52 23.16
CA VAL A 76 16.25 7.41 23.97
C VAL A 76 16.31 6.08 24.70
N GLU A 77 16.18 6.11 26.03
CA GLU A 77 16.13 4.90 26.85
C GLU A 77 14.76 4.21 26.73
N GLY A 78 14.69 2.90 26.97
CA GLY A 78 13.45 2.13 26.81
C GLY A 78 12.30 2.64 27.70
N GLU A 79 12.61 3.19 28.87
CA GLU A 79 11.65 3.80 29.82
C GLU A 79 11.02 5.10 29.31
N GLU A 80 11.66 5.76 28.35
CA GLU A 80 11.18 6.99 27.75
C GLU A 80 10.14 6.73 26.65
N VAL A 81 10.06 5.50 26.12
CA VAL A 81 9.07 5.08 25.14
C VAL A 81 7.69 4.90 25.81
N LYS A 82 6.71 5.69 25.35
CA LYS A 82 5.35 5.79 25.89
C LYS A 82 4.31 5.03 25.09
N GLY A 83 4.66 4.55 23.89
CA GLY A 83 3.78 3.72 23.10
C GLY A 83 4.49 3.09 21.91
N ILE A 84 3.91 2.01 21.41
CA ILE A 84 4.34 1.32 20.21
C ILE A 84 3.15 1.00 19.31
N GLY A 85 3.32 1.21 18.01
CA GLY A 85 2.37 0.82 16.96
C GLY A 85 3.06 -0.04 15.93
N PHE A 86 2.32 -1.00 15.36
CA PHE A 86 2.82 -1.90 14.33
C PHE A 86 2.02 -1.73 13.05
N ALA A 87 2.73 -1.64 11.93
CA ALA A 87 2.15 -1.79 10.62
C ALA A 87 3.01 -2.68 9.73
N ALA A 88 2.37 -3.41 8.82
CA ALA A 88 3.05 -4.35 7.94
C ALA A 88 2.26 -4.58 6.66
N THR A 89 2.90 -5.24 5.69
CA THR A 89 2.17 -5.77 4.53
C THR A 89 1.01 -6.66 4.96
N CYS A 90 -0.05 -6.73 4.15
CA CYS A 90 -1.22 -7.59 4.39
C CYS A 90 -0.95 -9.08 4.10
N SER A 91 0.11 -9.63 4.72
CA SER A 91 0.50 -11.04 4.61
C SER A 91 -0.23 -11.90 5.64
N LEU A 92 -0.46 -13.18 5.33
CA LEU A 92 -1.22 -14.12 6.17
C LEU A 92 -0.26 -14.96 7.02
N VAL A 93 -0.42 -14.91 8.34
CA VAL A 93 0.37 -15.67 9.32
C VAL A 93 -0.45 -16.83 9.90
N ALA A 94 0.17 -18.01 9.99
CA ALA A 94 -0.40 -19.21 10.60
C ALA A 94 0.35 -19.60 11.89
N VAL A 95 -0.38 -19.82 12.98
CA VAL A 95 0.16 -20.32 14.26
C VAL A 95 -0.76 -21.34 14.93
N ASP A 96 -0.16 -22.22 15.73
CA ASP A 96 -0.84 -23.24 16.55
C ASP A 96 -1.30 -22.63 17.90
N ALA A 97 -1.96 -23.42 18.74
CA ALA A 97 -2.54 -23.04 20.01
C ALA A 97 -1.51 -22.58 21.04
N ASP A 98 -0.27 -23.06 20.92
CA ASP A 98 0.89 -22.66 21.73
C ASP A 98 1.70 -21.50 21.10
N ASP A 99 1.15 -20.87 20.05
CA ASP A 99 1.76 -19.82 19.23
C ASP A 99 2.97 -20.27 18.39
N SER A 100 3.22 -21.58 18.28
CA SER A 100 4.25 -22.11 17.40
C SER A 100 3.88 -21.88 15.92
N PRO A 101 4.87 -21.58 15.05
CA PRO A 101 4.65 -21.43 13.60
C PRO A 101 4.06 -22.69 12.95
N VAL A 102 2.99 -22.52 12.15
CA VAL A 102 2.40 -23.60 11.34
C VAL A 102 2.78 -23.40 9.87
N THR A 103 3.34 -24.43 9.24
CA THR A 103 3.84 -24.30 7.86
C THR A 103 2.71 -24.02 6.86
N VAL A 104 2.97 -23.12 5.91
CA VAL A 104 2.13 -22.84 4.73
C VAL A 104 2.87 -23.22 3.43
N SER A 105 3.84 -24.14 3.56
CA SER A 105 4.71 -24.64 2.50
C SER A 105 4.48 -26.14 2.27
N TRP A 106 4.65 -26.59 1.03
CA TRP A 106 4.76 -28.01 0.73
C TRP A 106 6.02 -28.66 1.31
N SER A 107 7.05 -27.86 1.60
CA SER A 107 8.29 -28.36 2.21
C SER A 107 8.10 -28.89 3.65
N GLY A 108 7.01 -28.51 4.32
CA GLY A 108 6.80 -28.84 5.73
C GLY A 108 7.65 -28.02 6.70
N ASP A 109 8.51 -27.10 6.22
CA ASP A 109 9.32 -26.24 7.09
C ASP A 109 8.38 -25.28 7.86
N SER A 110 8.29 -25.46 9.17
CA SER A 110 7.44 -24.66 10.05
C SER A 110 7.86 -23.19 10.09
N ARG A 111 9.12 -22.87 9.77
CA ARG A 111 9.57 -21.47 9.64
C ARG A 111 8.90 -20.76 8.46
N ARG A 112 8.35 -21.48 7.49
CA ARG A 112 7.59 -20.89 6.38
C ARG A 112 6.12 -20.84 6.76
N ASN A 113 5.76 -19.95 7.69
CA ASN A 113 4.40 -19.83 8.23
C ASN A 113 3.66 -18.56 7.78
N ILE A 114 4.23 -17.84 6.80
CA ILE A 114 3.62 -16.65 6.23
C ILE A 114 3.40 -16.83 4.73
N ILE A 115 2.16 -16.65 4.26
CA ILE A 115 1.84 -16.45 2.85
C ILE A 115 1.91 -14.94 2.59
N VAL A 116 2.86 -14.52 1.77
CA VAL A 116 3.11 -13.08 1.55
C VAL A 116 1.98 -12.44 0.75
N TRP A 117 1.72 -11.15 0.95
CA TRP A 117 0.67 -10.38 0.27
C TRP A 117 0.66 -10.62 -1.27
N MET A 118 1.81 -10.53 -1.94
CA MET A 118 1.96 -10.69 -3.40
C MET A 118 1.95 -12.15 -3.90
N ASP A 119 1.72 -13.13 -3.03
CA ASP A 119 1.60 -14.52 -3.46
C ASP A 119 0.28 -14.75 -4.20
N HIS A 120 0.36 -15.24 -5.44
CA HIS A 120 -0.79 -15.49 -6.32
C HIS A 120 -1.19 -16.97 -6.40
N ARG A 121 -0.77 -17.83 -5.45
CA ARG A 121 -1.13 -19.26 -5.47
C ARG A 121 -2.65 -19.51 -5.47
N ALA A 122 -3.41 -18.56 -4.93
CA ALA A 122 -4.84 -18.66 -4.70
C ALA A 122 -5.71 -18.11 -5.86
N LEU A 123 -5.18 -18.02 -7.08
CA LEU A 123 -5.94 -17.55 -8.26
C LEU A 123 -7.24 -18.34 -8.50
N LYS A 124 -7.15 -19.67 -8.50
CA LYS A 124 -8.31 -20.56 -8.73
C LYS A 124 -9.38 -20.38 -7.62
N GLN A 125 -8.94 -20.20 -6.38
CA GLN A 125 -9.81 -19.97 -5.23
C GLN A 125 -10.48 -18.59 -5.29
N ALA A 126 -9.76 -17.55 -5.72
CA ALA A 126 -10.34 -16.23 -5.94
C ALA A 126 -11.41 -16.28 -7.04
N GLU A 127 -11.16 -16.94 -8.17
CA GLU A 127 -12.16 -17.15 -9.23
C GLU A 127 -13.40 -17.89 -8.72
N LYS A 128 -13.20 -18.95 -7.93
CA LYS A 128 -14.29 -19.71 -7.29
C LYS A 128 -15.11 -18.83 -6.35
N ILE A 129 -14.47 -18.08 -5.45
CA ILE A 129 -15.16 -17.15 -4.54
C ILE A 129 -15.96 -16.12 -5.32
N ASN A 130 -15.35 -15.49 -6.33
CA ASN A 130 -15.99 -14.47 -7.15
C ASN A 130 -17.21 -14.98 -7.93
N SER A 131 -17.28 -16.28 -8.25
CA SER A 131 -18.43 -16.87 -8.94
C SER A 131 -19.74 -16.89 -8.13
N HIS A 132 -19.66 -16.75 -6.80
CA HIS A 132 -20.82 -16.75 -5.90
C HIS A 132 -21.59 -15.43 -5.94
N ASN A 133 -20.98 -14.33 -6.40
CA ASN A 133 -21.62 -12.99 -6.46
C ASN A 133 -22.22 -12.52 -5.11
N SER A 134 -21.59 -12.91 -3.99
CA SER A 134 -22.03 -12.50 -2.65
C SER A 134 -22.07 -10.97 -2.51
N PRO A 135 -23.07 -10.39 -1.79
CA PRO A 135 -23.12 -8.97 -1.49
C PRO A 135 -21.86 -8.43 -0.80
N VAL A 136 -21.09 -9.27 -0.11
CA VAL A 136 -19.85 -8.85 0.55
C VAL A 136 -18.78 -8.40 -0.47
N LEU A 137 -18.78 -8.97 -1.68
CA LEU A 137 -17.80 -8.68 -2.72
C LEU A 137 -17.88 -7.23 -3.24
N GLN A 138 -19.02 -6.55 -3.05
CA GLN A 138 -19.17 -5.14 -3.43
C GLN A 138 -18.17 -4.22 -2.70
N TYR A 139 -17.73 -4.60 -1.49
CA TYR A 139 -16.71 -3.88 -0.71
C TYR A 139 -15.28 -4.15 -1.21
N CYS A 140 -15.10 -5.16 -2.05
CA CYS A 140 -13.84 -5.48 -2.72
C CYS A 140 -13.80 -4.92 -4.16
N GLY A 141 -14.64 -3.93 -4.48
CA GLY A 141 -14.76 -3.39 -5.84
C GLY A 141 -15.45 -4.36 -6.83
N GLY A 142 -16.15 -5.37 -6.32
CA GLY A 142 -16.88 -6.38 -7.10
C GLY A 142 -16.25 -7.77 -7.11
N SER A 143 -14.97 -7.90 -6.71
CA SER A 143 -14.27 -9.19 -6.71
C SER A 143 -13.12 -9.22 -5.70
N VAL A 144 -12.93 -10.33 -4.99
CA VAL A 144 -11.72 -10.55 -4.19
C VAL A 144 -10.50 -10.77 -5.08
N SER A 145 -9.37 -10.20 -4.66
CA SER A 145 -8.04 -10.47 -5.24
C SER A 145 -7.46 -11.77 -4.68
N PRO A 146 -6.67 -12.55 -5.45
CA PRO A 146 -5.89 -13.68 -4.90
C PRO A 146 -4.93 -13.26 -3.77
N GLU A 147 -4.62 -11.97 -3.64
CA GLU A 147 -3.77 -11.42 -2.59
C GLU A 147 -4.50 -11.23 -1.25
N MET A 148 -5.84 -11.26 -1.24
CA MET A 148 -6.66 -11.17 -0.03
C MET A 148 -6.69 -12.49 0.75
N GLN A 149 -7.12 -12.45 2.01
CA GLN A 149 -6.98 -13.60 2.91
C GLN A 149 -7.95 -14.77 2.63
N PRO A 150 -9.25 -14.56 2.30
CA PRO A 150 -10.16 -15.69 2.06
C PRO A 150 -9.71 -16.64 0.94
N PRO A 151 -9.25 -16.18 -0.24
CA PRO A 151 -8.66 -17.06 -1.25
C PRO A 151 -7.45 -17.86 -0.73
N LYS A 152 -6.55 -17.22 0.03
CA LYS A 152 -5.36 -17.88 0.60
C LYS A 152 -5.74 -18.96 1.63
N LEU A 153 -6.71 -18.67 2.49
CA LEU A 153 -7.24 -19.63 3.46
C LEU A 153 -7.88 -20.84 2.77
N LEU A 154 -8.70 -20.59 1.75
CA LEU A 154 -9.30 -21.66 0.95
C LEU A 154 -8.24 -22.50 0.24
N TRP A 155 -7.18 -21.86 -0.26
CA TRP A 155 -6.06 -22.57 -0.87
C TRP A 155 -5.37 -23.48 0.15
N VAL A 156 -5.07 -22.98 1.36
CA VAL A 156 -4.45 -23.82 2.42
C VAL A 156 -5.37 -24.98 2.80
N LYS A 157 -6.67 -24.72 2.97
CA LYS A 157 -7.64 -25.78 3.30
C LYS A 157 -7.67 -26.90 2.26
N GLU A 158 -7.64 -26.54 0.98
CA GLU A 158 -7.70 -27.50 -0.12
C GLU A 158 -6.37 -28.24 -0.35
N ASN A 159 -5.23 -27.60 -0.06
CA ASN A 159 -3.91 -28.09 -0.45
C ASN A 159 -3.05 -28.59 0.72
N LEU A 160 -3.19 -28.00 1.91
CA LEU A 160 -2.37 -28.27 3.10
C LEU A 160 -3.27 -28.65 4.30
N GLN A 161 -3.99 -29.76 4.17
CA GLN A 161 -4.99 -30.21 5.16
C GLN A 161 -4.40 -30.40 6.57
N GLU A 162 -3.16 -30.90 6.66
CA GLU A 162 -2.48 -31.06 7.96
C GLU A 162 -2.25 -29.70 8.61
N SER A 163 -1.66 -28.74 7.88
CA SER A 163 -1.50 -27.36 8.35
C SER A 163 -2.82 -26.70 8.71
N TRP A 164 -3.87 -26.91 7.92
CA TRP A 164 -5.21 -26.40 8.22
C TRP A 164 -5.76 -26.92 9.55
N SER A 165 -5.53 -28.21 9.83
CA SER A 165 -5.94 -28.84 11.08
C SER A 165 -5.14 -28.35 12.30
N MET A 166 -3.84 -28.09 12.13
CA MET A 166 -2.97 -27.58 13.19
C MET A 166 -3.16 -26.09 13.46
N ALA A 167 -3.50 -25.29 12.45
CA ALA A 167 -3.64 -23.85 12.61
C ALA A 167 -4.77 -23.52 13.60
N PHE A 168 -4.38 -22.92 14.72
CA PHE A 168 -5.28 -22.42 15.75
C PHE A 168 -5.64 -20.95 15.52
N ARG A 169 -4.73 -20.17 14.92
CA ARG A 169 -5.00 -18.78 14.52
C ARG A 169 -4.44 -18.47 13.13
N TRP A 170 -5.24 -17.72 12.41
CA TRP A 170 -4.92 -17.04 11.17
C TRP A 170 -4.98 -15.55 11.43
N MET A 171 -3.89 -14.84 11.14
CA MET A 171 -3.77 -13.42 11.42
C MET A 171 -3.16 -12.69 10.23
N ASP A 172 -3.57 -11.44 10.04
CA ASP A 172 -2.79 -10.52 9.22
C ASP A 172 -1.45 -10.23 9.92
N LEU A 173 -0.39 -9.97 9.17
CA LEU A 173 0.96 -9.84 9.73
C LEU A 173 1.06 -8.72 10.76
N SER A 174 0.39 -7.59 10.52
CA SER A 174 0.38 -6.47 11.48
C SER A 174 -0.33 -6.83 12.78
N ASP A 175 -1.42 -7.62 12.71
CA ASP A 175 -2.14 -8.12 13.88
C ASP A 175 -1.32 -9.16 14.65
N TRP A 176 -0.60 -10.04 13.94
CA TRP A 176 0.31 -10.99 14.57
C TRP A 176 1.42 -10.28 15.35
N LEU A 177 1.97 -9.17 14.83
CA LEU A 177 2.98 -8.37 15.54
C LEU A 177 2.42 -7.77 16.84
N SER A 178 1.22 -7.19 16.79
CA SER A 178 0.57 -6.64 17.99
C SER A 178 0.18 -7.73 18.99
N TYR A 179 -0.30 -8.89 18.52
CA TYR A 179 -0.58 -10.06 19.33
C TYR A 179 0.71 -10.59 20.00
N ARG A 180 1.80 -10.77 19.24
CA ARG A 180 3.09 -11.26 19.76
C ARG A 180 3.69 -10.32 20.82
N ALA A 181 3.38 -9.03 20.73
CA ALA A 181 3.80 -8.02 21.68
C ALA A 181 2.98 -8.03 22.99
N THR A 182 1.68 -8.34 22.93
CA THR A 182 0.70 -8.08 24.00
C THR A 182 0.04 -9.33 24.59
N GLY A 183 -0.06 -10.41 23.82
CA GLY A 183 -0.91 -11.56 24.09
C GLY A 183 -2.42 -11.30 23.90
N ASP A 184 -2.80 -10.09 23.44
CA ASP A 184 -4.19 -9.73 23.18
C ASP A 184 -4.57 -10.12 21.74
N ASP A 185 -5.61 -10.95 21.61
CA ASP A 185 -6.07 -11.54 20.35
C ASP A 185 -7.05 -10.64 19.56
N THR A 186 -7.22 -9.39 19.99
CA THR A 186 -8.03 -8.39 19.28
C THR A 186 -7.41 -8.03 17.91
N ARG A 187 -8.22 -8.05 16.86
CA ARG A 187 -7.82 -7.73 15.48
C ARG A 187 -8.03 -6.26 15.16
N SER A 188 -7.25 -5.76 14.21
CA SER A 188 -7.48 -4.43 13.66
C SER A 188 -8.70 -4.38 12.75
N LEU A 189 -9.51 -3.33 12.91
CA LEU A 189 -10.54 -3.02 11.94
C LEU A 189 -9.91 -2.79 10.56
N CYS A 190 -8.70 -2.21 10.47
CA CYS A 190 -7.99 -1.98 9.21
C CYS A 190 -7.76 -3.26 8.41
N THR A 191 -7.15 -4.26 9.04
CA THR A 191 -6.81 -5.53 8.39
C THR A 191 -8.07 -6.28 8.00
N THR A 192 -8.98 -6.47 8.96
CA THR A 192 -10.19 -7.29 8.81
C THR A 192 -11.13 -6.76 7.73
N VAL A 193 -11.43 -5.45 7.71
CA VAL A 193 -12.34 -4.89 6.70
C VAL A 193 -11.72 -4.89 5.30
N CYS A 194 -10.41 -4.59 5.20
CA CYS A 194 -9.77 -4.38 3.91
C CYS A 194 -9.42 -5.70 3.21
N LYS A 195 -9.13 -6.77 3.98
CA LYS A 195 -8.51 -8.00 3.44
C LYS A 195 -9.19 -9.29 3.89
N TRP A 196 -10.10 -9.24 4.87
CA TRP A 196 -10.82 -10.39 5.40
C TRP A 196 -12.34 -10.30 5.20
N THR A 197 -12.84 -9.31 4.46
CA THR A 197 -14.27 -9.15 4.17
C THR A 197 -15.16 -8.86 5.40
N TYR A 198 -14.57 -8.46 6.53
CA TYR A 198 -15.32 -8.06 7.71
C TYR A 198 -16.11 -6.77 7.45
N LEU A 199 -17.39 -6.77 7.81
CA LEU A 199 -18.28 -5.61 7.66
C LEU A 199 -18.17 -4.71 8.89
N GLY A 200 -17.16 -3.84 8.89
CA GLY A 200 -16.83 -2.98 10.02
C GLY A 200 -17.97 -2.07 10.50
N HIS A 201 -18.99 -1.80 9.68
CA HIS A 201 -20.17 -0.98 10.00
C HIS A 201 -21.35 -1.77 10.58
N ALA A 202 -21.27 -3.10 10.66
CA ALA A 202 -22.37 -3.94 11.14
C ALA A 202 -22.80 -3.59 12.57
N HIS A 203 -21.87 -3.13 13.41
CA HIS A 203 -22.18 -2.65 14.78
C HIS A 203 -23.16 -1.47 14.79
N MET A 204 -23.20 -0.64 13.74
CA MET A 204 -24.13 0.50 13.67
C MET A 204 -25.59 0.07 13.59
N GLN A 205 -25.86 -1.08 12.99
CA GLN A 205 -27.21 -1.62 12.87
C GLN A 205 -27.70 -2.24 14.19
N ARG A 206 -26.79 -2.45 15.16
CA ARG A 206 -27.08 -2.99 16.49
C ARG A 206 -27.24 -1.89 17.57
N MET A 207 -27.27 -0.60 17.21
CA MET A 207 -27.45 0.55 18.12
C MET A 207 -28.86 0.68 18.74
N ASN A 208 -29.47 -0.42 19.18
CA ASN A 208 -30.64 -0.40 20.08
C ASN A 208 -30.34 -0.89 21.50
N GLU A 209 -29.12 -1.34 21.81
CA GLU A 209 -28.79 -1.79 23.16
C GLU A 209 -27.64 -0.96 23.75
N ARG A 210 -28.02 -0.10 24.71
CA ARG A 210 -27.11 0.63 25.60
C ARG A 210 -26.34 -0.41 26.42
N ASP A 211 -25.01 -0.27 26.52
CA ASP A 211 -24.06 -1.04 27.34
C ASP A 211 -23.28 -2.21 26.70
N SER A 212 -22.82 -2.09 25.45
CA SER A 212 -21.73 -2.97 24.96
C SER A 212 -20.43 -2.19 24.78
N ARG A 213 -19.59 -2.17 25.82
CA ARG A 213 -18.17 -1.75 25.73
C ARG A 213 -17.28 -2.82 25.12
N ASP A 214 -17.84 -4.00 24.84
CA ASP A 214 -17.19 -5.08 24.13
C ASP A 214 -17.81 -5.18 22.72
N MET A 215 -17.03 -4.86 21.69
CA MET A 215 -17.44 -5.06 20.31
C MET A 215 -17.20 -6.53 19.95
N GLU A 216 -18.12 -7.41 20.33
CA GLU A 216 -18.16 -8.76 19.73
C GLU A 216 -18.08 -8.62 18.21
N ALA A 217 -17.27 -9.45 17.54
CA ALA A 217 -16.99 -9.40 16.10
C ALA A 217 -18.23 -9.69 15.24
N CYS A 218 -19.18 -8.75 15.22
CA CYS A 218 -20.49 -8.85 14.58
C CYS A 218 -20.47 -8.56 13.08
N GLY A 219 -19.32 -8.21 12.51
CA GLY A 219 -19.15 -7.92 11.10
C GLY A 219 -18.74 -9.11 10.24
N TRP A 220 -18.52 -10.30 10.81
CA TRP A 220 -18.35 -11.52 10.02
C TRP A 220 -19.70 -11.92 9.40
N ASP A 221 -19.71 -12.18 8.10
CA ASP A 221 -20.88 -12.65 7.36
C ASP A 221 -20.81 -14.18 7.28
N ASP A 222 -21.47 -14.86 8.23
CA ASP A 222 -21.38 -16.32 8.38
C ASP A 222 -21.84 -17.05 7.12
N ASP A 223 -22.93 -16.58 6.50
CA ASP A 223 -23.45 -17.13 5.24
C ASP A 223 -22.39 -17.08 4.14
N PHE A 224 -21.67 -15.95 4.00
CA PHE A 224 -20.58 -15.83 3.04
C PHE A 224 -19.42 -16.80 3.33
N TRP A 225 -18.99 -16.93 4.59
CA TRP A 225 -17.90 -17.84 4.96
C TRP A 225 -18.28 -19.31 4.77
N GLU A 226 -19.52 -19.68 5.04
CA GLU A 226 -20.06 -21.01 4.73
C GLU A 226 -20.13 -21.26 3.22
N GLU A 227 -20.66 -20.31 2.45
CA GLU A 227 -20.82 -20.39 0.99
C GLU A 227 -19.48 -20.63 0.27
N ILE A 228 -18.42 -19.94 0.68
CA ILE A 228 -17.09 -20.09 0.06
C ILE A 228 -16.34 -21.35 0.53
N GLY A 229 -16.95 -22.17 1.38
CA GLY A 229 -16.38 -23.42 1.88
C GLY A 229 -15.40 -23.24 3.05
N LEU A 230 -15.52 -22.14 3.81
CA LEU A 230 -14.71 -21.81 4.99
C LEU A 230 -15.55 -21.70 6.28
N GLY A 231 -16.72 -22.35 6.32
CA GLY A 231 -17.63 -22.33 7.47
C GLY A 231 -17.05 -22.87 8.79
N ASP A 232 -15.99 -23.68 8.73
CA ASP A 232 -15.25 -24.13 9.91
C ASP A 232 -14.51 -22.99 10.64
N LEU A 233 -14.31 -21.84 9.98
CA LEU A 233 -13.80 -20.63 10.62
C LEU A 233 -14.88 -19.84 11.37
N VAL A 234 -16.17 -20.12 11.15
CA VAL A 234 -17.29 -19.53 11.92
C VAL A 234 -17.40 -20.21 13.29
N GLU A 235 -17.05 -21.49 13.37
CA GLU A 235 -17.10 -22.28 14.60
C GLU A 235 -16.32 -21.62 15.76
N GLY A 236 -16.86 -21.76 16.97
CA GLY A 236 -16.26 -21.16 18.15
C GLY A 236 -16.25 -19.62 18.12
N HIS A 237 -17.24 -19.01 17.47
CA HIS A 237 -17.38 -17.55 17.32
C HIS A 237 -16.17 -16.92 16.62
N HIS A 238 -15.73 -17.47 15.50
CA HIS A 238 -14.61 -16.90 14.73
C HIS A 238 -13.27 -16.90 15.48
N ALA A 239 -13.07 -17.83 16.42
CA ALA A 239 -11.87 -17.90 17.27
C ALA A 239 -10.56 -17.88 16.47
N LYS A 240 -10.54 -18.58 15.34
CA LYS A 240 -9.35 -18.72 14.51
C LYS A 240 -8.99 -17.45 13.74
N ILE A 241 -9.94 -16.55 13.48
CA ILE A 241 -9.75 -15.37 12.63
C ILE A 241 -9.94 -14.04 13.36
N GLY A 242 -10.59 -14.04 14.52
CA GLY A 242 -10.72 -12.88 15.41
C GLY A 242 -12.12 -12.73 16.01
N ARG A 243 -12.21 -12.90 17.34
CA ARG A 243 -13.44 -12.70 18.14
C ARG A 243 -13.74 -11.24 18.48
N SER A 244 -12.68 -10.46 18.56
CA SER A 244 -12.69 -9.06 18.96
C SER A 244 -12.01 -8.25 17.88
N VAL A 245 -12.62 -7.12 17.51
CA VAL A 245 -12.09 -6.21 16.50
C VAL A 245 -12.19 -4.78 17.03
N ALA A 246 -11.10 -4.01 16.92
CA ALA A 246 -11.03 -2.64 17.43
C ALA A 246 -10.52 -1.65 16.39
N PHE A 247 -10.83 -0.36 16.58
CA PHE A 247 -10.31 0.71 15.74
C PHE A 247 -8.78 0.74 15.76
N PRO A 248 -8.12 1.15 14.66
CA PRO A 248 -6.68 1.39 14.64
C PRO A 248 -6.24 2.29 15.81
N GLY A 249 -5.14 1.92 16.47
CA GLY A 249 -4.61 2.65 17.63
C GLY A 249 -5.31 2.38 18.97
N HIS A 250 -6.39 1.57 19.01
CA HIS A 250 -6.99 1.14 20.29
C HIS A 250 -5.97 0.39 21.15
N ALA A 251 -5.90 0.71 22.45
CA ALA A 251 -4.91 0.12 23.36
C ALA A 251 -5.21 -1.36 23.61
N LEU A 252 -4.21 -2.22 23.36
CA LEU A 252 -4.33 -3.67 23.49
C LEU A 252 -3.87 -4.16 24.86
N GLY A 253 -4.69 -5.02 25.47
CA GLY A 253 -4.44 -5.68 26.74
C GLY A 253 -3.94 -4.72 27.82
N SER A 254 -2.83 -5.10 28.45
CA SER A 254 -2.10 -4.25 29.39
C SER A 254 -0.85 -3.62 28.77
N GLY A 255 -0.76 -3.53 27.44
CA GLY A 255 0.46 -3.15 26.70
C GLY A 255 1.46 -4.31 26.57
N LEU A 256 2.75 -3.99 26.40
CA LEU A 256 3.81 -4.99 26.20
C LEU A 256 3.84 -6.04 27.32
N THR A 257 3.90 -7.31 26.94
CA THR A 257 4.14 -8.39 27.89
C THR A 257 5.54 -8.28 28.52
N ALA A 258 5.70 -8.88 29.71
CA ALA A 258 7.02 -8.98 30.34
C ALA A 258 8.04 -9.75 29.48
N THR A 259 7.57 -10.64 28.59
CA THR A 259 8.46 -11.35 27.65
C THR A 259 8.86 -10.43 26.50
N ALA A 260 7.90 -9.84 25.78
CA ALA A 260 8.17 -8.96 24.64
C ALA A 260 9.00 -7.72 25.01
N ALA A 261 8.88 -7.23 26.25
CA ALA A 261 9.65 -6.09 26.74
C ALA A 261 11.14 -6.38 27.00
N LYS A 262 11.55 -7.64 27.24
CA LYS A 262 12.91 -7.97 27.67
C LYS A 262 13.99 -7.38 26.73
N ALA A 263 15.05 -6.82 27.32
CA ALA A 263 16.20 -6.33 26.55
C ALA A 263 17.10 -7.46 26.00
N ARG A 264 17.08 -8.63 26.66
CA ARG A 264 17.85 -9.82 26.24
C ARG A 264 17.01 -10.72 25.31
N ASN A 265 17.67 -11.54 24.51
CA ASN A 265 17.09 -12.65 23.72
C ASN A 265 16.07 -12.26 22.64
N PHE A 266 16.49 -11.53 21.59
CA PHE A 266 15.67 -11.25 20.40
C PHE A 266 14.29 -10.58 20.65
N GLU A 267 14.06 -9.99 21.83
CA GLU A 267 12.86 -9.21 22.19
C GLU A 267 13.10 -7.68 22.15
N LEU A 268 12.08 -6.84 22.33
CA LEU A 268 12.09 -5.41 21.96
C LEU A 268 13.05 -4.53 22.77
N GLY A 269 13.35 -4.87 24.03
CA GLY A 269 14.15 -4.03 24.93
C GLY A 269 13.49 -2.73 25.34
N LEU A 270 12.21 -2.81 25.70
CA LEU A 270 11.40 -1.71 26.20
C LEU A 270 10.88 -2.03 27.61
N VAL A 271 9.90 -1.27 28.11
CA VAL A 271 9.29 -1.51 29.42
C VAL A 271 8.01 -2.33 29.29
N ALA A 272 7.84 -3.30 30.19
CA ALA A 272 6.59 -4.03 30.27
C ALA A 272 5.43 -3.06 30.55
N LYS A 273 4.27 -3.31 29.94
CA LYS A 273 3.10 -2.43 29.97
C LYS A 273 3.22 -1.12 29.19
N THR A 274 4.28 -0.90 28.42
CA THR A 274 4.26 0.17 27.41
C THR A 274 3.04 -0.06 26.49
N PRO A 275 2.14 0.93 26.36
CA PRO A 275 0.92 0.81 25.54
C PRO A 275 1.22 0.36 24.12
N VAL A 276 0.42 -0.58 23.62
CA VAL A 276 0.48 -1.08 22.23
C VAL A 276 -0.85 -0.76 21.57
N GLY A 277 -0.82 -0.07 20.43
CA GLY A 277 -2.01 0.19 19.63
C GLY A 277 -2.37 -0.99 18.74
N THR A 278 -3.66 -1.16 18.48
CA THR A 278 -4.19 -2.05 17.44
C THR A 278 -3.58 -1.66 16.08
N SER A 279 -3.23 -2.68 15.29
CA SER A 279 -2.33 -2.56 14.14
C SER A 279 -2.92 -1.83 12.92
N LEU A 280 -2.08 -1.51 11.93
CA LEU A 280 -2.49 -0.99 10.62
C LEU A 280 -1.81 -1.78 9.49
N ILE A 281 -2.42 -1.82 8.31
CA ILE A 281 -1.69 -2.19 7.09
C ILE A 281 -0.69 -1.05 6.77
N ASP A 282 0.50 -1.39 6.27
CA ASP A 282 1.57 -0.46 5.90
C ASP A 282 1.09 0.78 5.12
N ALA A 283 0.37 0.59 4.03
CA ALA A 283 -0.16 1.67 3.22
C ALA A 283 -1.12 2.56 4.03
N HIS A 284 -1.92 1.98 4.92
CA HIS A 284 -2.89 2.72 5.73
C HIS A 284 -2.19 3.49 6.84
N ALA A 285 -1.09 2.97 7.40
CA ALA A 285 -0.23 3.69 8.31
C ALA A 285 0.39 4.92 7.64
N GLY A 286 0.86 4.80 6.40
CA GLY A 286 1.28 5.95 5.61
C GLY A 286 0.11 6.92 5.32
N GLY A 287 -1.07 6.37 5.05
CA GLY A 287 -2.33 7.12 4.99
C GLY A 287 -2.53 8.04 6.19
N VAL A 288 -2.47 7.50 7.40
CA VAL A 288 -2.57 8.25 8.66
C VAL A 288 -1.43 9.26 8.82
N GLY A 289 -0.19 8.88 8.48
CA GLY A 289 1.01 9.69 8.63
C GLY A 289 0.96 11.05 7.92
N VAL A 290 0.30 11.13 6.77
CA VAL A 290 0.18 12.38 6.00
C VAL A 290 -1.22 12.98 5.98
N MET A 291 -2.25 12.29 6.47
CA MET A 291 -3.61 12.78 6.35
C MET A 291 -3.87 14.06 7.16
N GLU A 292 -3.10 14.35 8.21
CA GLU A 292 -3.19 15.57 9.03
C GLU A 292 -2.15 16.66 8.68
N SER A 293 -1.35 16.50 7.62
CA SER A 293 -0.16 17.34 7.38
C SER A 293 -0.40 18.79 6.91
N LEU A 294 -1.63 19.33 6.98
CA LEU A 294 -1.95 20.68 6.53
C LEU A 294 -2.41 21.58 7.69
N PRO A 295 -1.91 22.83 7.77
CA PRO A 295 -2.11 23.70 8.92
C PRO A 295 -3.58 24.09 9.14
N GLU A 296 -3.95 24.09 10.42
CA GLU A 296 -5.21 24.53 11.02
C GLU A 296 -5.60 25.95 10.58
N LYS A 297 -6.31 26.09 9.46
CA LYS A 297 -7.08 27.31 9.17
C LYS A 297 -8.59 27.10 9.17
N GLU A 298 -9.05 25.87 9.04
CA GLU A 298 -10.47 25.53 9.08
C GLU A 298 -10.69 24.38 10.07
N ASN A 299 -11.49 24.63 11.09
CA ASN A 299 -11.90 23.66 12.11
C ASN A 299 -13.04 22.76 11.58
N ASP A 300 -12.93 22.33 10.32
CA ASP A 300 -13.99 21.66 9.59
C ASP A 300 -13.60 20.19 9.35
N ASN A 301 -14.34 19.29 9.98
CA ASN A 301 -14.20 17.86 9.79
C ASN A 301 -14.47 17.40 8.34
N GLU A 302 -14.94 18.28 7.44
CA GLU A 302 -15.00 17.99 6.00
C GLU A 302 -13.65 18.10 5.29
N VAL A 303 -12.65 18.81 5.85
CA VAL A 303 -11.37 19.05 5.17
C VAL A 303 -10.64 17.73 4.89
N ILE A 304 -10.70 16.76 5.81
CA ILE A 304 -10.09 15.44 5.61
C ILE A 304 -10.74 14.68 4.44
N CYS A 305 -12.05 14.87 4.19
CA CYS A 305 -12.77 14.26 3.06
C CYS A 305 -12.41 14.87 1.70
N ARG A 306 -11.78 16.06 1.71
CA ARG A 306 -11.21 16.72 0.53
C ARG A 306 -9.82 16.19 0.23
N ARG A 307 -9.19 15.42 1.11
CA ARG A 307 -7.83 14.91 0.91
C ARG A 307 -7.83 13.55 0.22
N MET A 308 -6.85 13.38 -0.67
CA MET A 308 -6.49 12.08 -1.20
C MET A 308 -5.01 11.84 -0.95
N VAL A 309 -4.72 10.69 -0.35
CA VAL A 309 -3.37 10.26 -0.01
C VAL A 309 -2.86 9.27 -1.05
N LEU A 310 -1.69 9.59 -1.61
CA LEU A 310 -0.92 8.66 -2.41
C LEU A 310 0.17 8.07 -1.53
N VAL A 311 0.14 6.76 -1.30
CA VAL A 311 1.24 6.03 -0.63
C VAL A 311 2.04 5.31 -1.69
N CYS A 312 3.16 5.91 -2.06
CA CYS A 312 3.96 5.53 -3.21
C CYS A 312 5.09 4.59 -2.82
N GLY A 313 5.19 3.47 -3.54
CA GLY A 313 6.37 2.63 -3.54
C GLY A 313 6.49 1.69 -4.74
N THR A 314 6.82 0.41 -4.51
CA THR A 314 6.86 -0.62 -5.57
C THR A 314 5.54 -0.62 -6.37
N SER A 315 4.45 -0.45 -5.63
CA SER A 315 3.09 -0.15 -6.07
C SER A 315 2.62 1.15 -5.40
N THR A 316 1.54 1.77 -5.86
CA THR A 316 0.98 2.98 -5.23
C THR A 316 -0.45 2.74 -4.77
N CYS A 317 -0.72 3.01 -3.49
CA CYS A 317 -2.06 3.00 -2.92
C CYS A 317 -2.67 4.41 -2.92
N HIS A 318 -3.96 4.47 -3.25
CA HIS A 318 -4.72 5.69 -3.44
C HIS A 318 -5.86 5.72 -2.41
N MET A 319 -5.73 6.53 -1.37
CA MET A 319 -6.63 6.50 -0.23
C MET A 319 -7.39 7.80 -0.09
N ALA A 320 -8.71 7.72 -0.01
CA ALA A 320 -9.58 8.86 0.25
C ALA A 320 -10.65 8.47 1.26
N VAL A 321 -10.98 9.39 2.16
CA VAL A 321 -12.03 9.18 3.16
C VAL A 321 -13.31 9.95 2.82
N SER A 322 -14.43 9.48 3.33
CA SER A 322 -15.77 10.06 3.15
C SER A 322 -16.63 9.81 4.38
N ARG A 323 -17.58 10.69 4.67
CA ARG A 323 -18.64 10.43 5.66
C ARG A 323 -19.71 9.50 5.11
N ASP A 324 -19.93 9.57 3.80
CA ASP A 324 -20.91 8.77 3.10
C ASP A 324 -20.28 7.49 2.55
N LYS A 325 -21.09 6.44 2.52
CA LYS A 325 -20.76 5.15 1.91
C LYS A 325 -20.78 5.27 0.39
N LEU A 326 -19.62 5.15 -0.26
CA LEU A 326 -19.46 5.31 -1.71
C LEU A 326 -18.93 4.04 -2.36
N PHE A 327 -19.72 3.41 -3.22
CA PHE A 327 -19.28 2.29 -4.05
C PHE A 327 -18.75 2.81 -5.39
N ILE A 328 -17.54 2.38 -5.74
CA ILE A 328 -16.87 2.79 -6.97
C ILE A 328 -16.40 1.53 -7.69
N PRO A 329 -16.89 1.25 -8.91
CA PRO A 329 -16.45 0.08 -9.67
C PRO A 329 -14.92 0.03 -9.82
N GLY A 330 -14.33 -1.12 -9.53
CA GLY A 330 -12.88 -1.35 -9.64
C GLY A 330 -12.00 -0.66 -8.59
N VAL A 331 -12.61 -0.13 -7.53
CA VAL A 331 -11.92 0.46 -6.38
C VAL A 331 -12.37 -0.24 -5.11
N TRP A 332 -11.45 -0.57 -4.21
CA TRP A 332 -11.78 -1.25 -2.96
C TRP A 332 -12.42 -0.28 -1.96
N GLY A 333 -13.22 -0.85 -1.05
CA GLY A 333 -14.07 -0.11 -0.14
C GLY A 333 -15.51 0.02 -0.67
N PRO A 334 -16.36 0.80 0.03
CA PRO A 334 -16.03 1.68 1.14
C PRO A 334 -15.85 0.90 2.45
N PHE A 335 -14.69 1.05 3.10
CA PHE A 335 -14.36 0.38 4.35
C PHE A 335 -14.58 1.29 5.54
N TRP A 336 -15.52 0.93 6.43
CA TRP A 336 -15.81 1.74 7.61
C TRP A 336 -14.65 1.71 8.61
N SER A 337 -14.19 2.90 9.01
CA SER A 337 -13.16 3.16 10.02
C SER A 337 -11.84 2.38 9.83
N ALA A 338 -11.53 2.02 8.59
CA ALA A 338 -10.35 1.22 8.25
C ALA A 338 -9.02 1.96 8.43
N MET A 339 -9.05 3.29 8.46
CA MET A 339 -7.86 4.14 8.56
C MET A 339 -8.10 5.30 9.52
N ILE A 340 -9.14 6.11 9.28
CA ILE A 340 -9.56 7.17 10.18
C ILE A 340 -10.86 6.74 10.87
N PRO A 341 -10.93 6.76 12.22
CA PRO A 341 -12.16 6.43 12.93
C PRO A 341 -13.35 7.28 12.47
N GLU A 342 -14.50 6.63 12.29
CA GLU A 342 -15.77 7.24 11.86
C GLU A 342 -15.85 7.74 10.40
N TYR A 343 -14.93 7.28 9.53
CA TYR A 343 -15.00 7.56 8.10
C TYR A 343 -14.99 6.28 7.26
N TRP A 344 -15.60 6.35 6.08
CA TRP A 344 -15.47 5.35 5.04
C TRP A 344 -14.21 5.60 4.21
N LEU A 345 -13.34 4.59 4.15
CA LEU A 345 -12.14 4.58 3.31
C LEU A 345 -12.46 4.00 1.94
N THR A 346 -12.00 4.66 0.89
CA THR A 346 -11.89 4.12 -0.47
C THR A 346 -10.43 3.92 -0.79
N GLU A 347 -10.07 2.72 -1.27
CA GLU A 347 -8.69 2.30 -1.53
C GLU A 347 -8.53 1.87 -3.01
N GLY A 348 -8.03 2.77 -3.84
CA GLY A 348 -7.55 2.47 -5.18
C GLY A 348 -6.09 2.03 -5.18
N GLY A 349 -5.61 1.50 -6.30
CA GLY A 349 -4.19 1.22 -6.42
C GLY A 349 -3.68 1.03 -7.84
N GLN A 350 -2.36 1.15 -7.97
CA GLN A 350 -1.60 0.78 -9.15
C GLN A 350 -0.63 -0.33 -8.76
N SER A 351 -0.75 -1.50 -9.39
CA SER A 351 0.02 -2.70 -9.05
C SER A 351 1.53 -2.54 -9.25
N ALA A 352 1.96 -1.67 -10.16
CA ALA A 352 3.36 -1.36 -10.39
C ALA A 352 3.52 0.14 -10.68
N THR A 353 4.31 0.83 -9.86
CA THR A 353 4.70 2.24 -10.05
C THR A 353 6.21 2.36 -9.92
N GLY A 354 6.76 2.25 -8.72
CA GLY A 354 8.22 2.18 -8.50
C GLY A 354 8.84 1.00 -9.25
N ALA A 355 8.23 -0.19 -9.18
CA ALA A 355 8.69 -1.37 -9.91
C ALA A 355 8.66 -1.17 -11.44
N LEU A 356 7.71 -0.39 -11.96
CA LEU A 356 7.64 -0.11 -13.39
C LEU A 356 8.79 0.82 -13.81
N LEU A 357 9.10 1.84 -13.00
CA LEU A 357 10.25 2.73 -13.26
C LEU A 357 11.56 1.95 -13.22
N ASP A 358 11.75 1.10 -12.21
CA ASP A 358 12.93 0.24 -12.10
C ASP A 358 13.01 -0.71 -13.31
N TYR A 359 11.90 -1.37 -13.69
CA TYR A 359 11.84 -2.25 -14.85
C TYR A 359 12.26 -1.53 -16.14
N ILE A 360 11.74 -0.33 -16.40
CA ILE A 360 12.08 0.46 -17.58
C ILE A 360 13.56 0.84 -17.59
N ILE A 361 14.11 1.24 -16.44
CA ILE A 361 15.52 1.63 -16.31
C ILE A 361 16.43 0.42 -16.49
N GLU A 362 16.16 -0.70 -15.82
CA GLU A 362 17.00 -1.90 -15.79
C GLU A 362 17.02 -2.63 -17.14
N ASN A 363 15.91 -2.61 -17.88
CA ASN A 363 15.78 -3.33 -19.15
C ASN A 363 16.20 -2.52 -20.37
N HIS A 364 16.63 -1.27 -20.19
CA HIS A 364 17.12 -0.45 -21.29
C HIS A 364 18.60 -0.72 -21.62
N ALA A 365 18.99 -0.65 -22.89
CA ALA A 365 20.36 -0.93 -23.35
C ALA A 365 21.43 0.00 -22.73
N ALA A 366 21.04 1.23 -22.37
CA ALA A 366 21.91 2.22 -21.71
C ALA A 366 22.05 2.03 -20.19
N SER A 367 21.33 1.08 -19.57
CA SER A 367 21.29 0.91 -18.12
C SER A 367 22.67 0.65 -17.49
N PRO A 368 23.54 -0.22 -18.05
CA PRO A 368 24.87 -0.45 -17.48
C PRO A 368 25.74 0.81 -17.48
N GLN A 369 25.69 1.60 -18.56
CA GLN A 369 26.45 2.85 -18.69
C GLN A 369 25.95 3.89 -17.67
N LEU A 370 24.62 4.07 -17.58
CA LEU A 370 24.01 5.00 -16.64
C LEU A 370 24.33 4.61 -15.19
N SER A 371 24.27 3.32 -14.86
CA SER A 371 24.57 2.82 -13.52
C SER A 371 26.04 3.05 -13.13
N ASN A 372 26.98 2.81 -14.05
CA ASN A 372 28.39 3.09 -13.84
C ASN A 372 28.65 4.60 -13.64
N ARG A 373 27.96 5.44 -14.42
CA ARG A 373 28.03 6.90 -14.29
C ARG A 373 27.47 7.35 -12.94
N ALA A 374 26.33 6.83 -12.50
CA ALA A 374 25.72 7.10 -11.20
C ALA A 374 26.67 6.72 -10.05
N ALA A 375 27.26 5.53 -10.12
CA ALA A 375 28.21 5.05 -9.12
C ALA A 375 29.48 5.91 -9.05
N SER A 376 30.07 6.27 -10.21
CA SER A 376 31.28 7.11 -10.26
C SER A 376 31.05 8.50 -9.69
N GLN A 377 29.85 9.06 -9.88
CA GLN A 377 29.45 10.37 -9.37
C GLN A 377 28.83 10.31 -7.96
N LYS A 378 28.73 9.11 -7.35
CA LYS A 378 28.09 8.89 -6.05
C LYS A 378 26.69 9.49 -5.97
N THR A 379 25.91 9.32 -7.03
CA THR A 379 24.56 9.86 -7.18
C THR A 379 23.57 8.75 -7.53
N SER A 380 22.26 9.05 -7.49
CA SER A 380 21.22 8.10 -7.93
C SER A 380 21.06 8.14 -9.44
N VAL A 381 20.72 7.00 -10.04
CA VAL A 381 20.34 6.91 -11.46
C VAL A 381 19.19 7.87 -11.80
N PHE A 382 18.22 8.01 -10.88
CA PHE A 382 17.10 8.95 -11.03
C PHE A 382 17.54 10.41 -11.06
N LEU A 383 18.50 10.82 -10.23
CA LEU A 383 18.99 12.21 -10.26
C LEU A 383 19.71 12.50 -11.57
N LEU A 384 20.49 11.54 -12.10
CA LEU A 384 21.10 11.68 -13.41
C LEU A 384 20.07 11.81 -14.52
N LEU A 385 19.07 10.93 -14.56
CA LEU A 385 17.99 11.01 -15.55
C LEU A 385 17.28 12.36 -15.50
N ASN A 386 17.00 12.89 -14.31
CA ASN A 386 16.39 14.21 -14.15
C ASN A 386 17.29 15.34 -14.67
N MET A 387 18.58 15.32 -14.36
CA MET A 387 19.53 16.30 -14.89
C MET A 387 19.64 16.23 -16.42
N MET A 388 19.57 15.02 -16.98
CA MET A 388 19.57 14.83 -18.43
C MET A 388 18.32 15.40 -19.09
N LEU A 389 17.14 15.18 -18.49
CA LEU A 389 15.89 15.78 -18.96
C LEU A 389 15.94 17.31 -18.95
N GLU A 390 16.51 17.92 -17.90
CA GLU A 390 16.71 19.37 -17.83
C GLU A 390 17.64 19.87 -18.95
N SER A 391 18.76 19.18 -19.20
CA SER A 391 19.66 19.51 -20.32
C SER A 391 18.97 19.37 -21.67
N MET A 392 18.24 18.28 -21.90
CA MET A 392 17.50 18.03 -23.14
C MET A 392 16.44 19.10 -23.41
N MET A 393 15.70 19.51 -22.37
CA MET A 393 14.72 20.60 -22.48
C MET A 393 15.39 21.89 -22.98
N CYS A 394 16.54 22.26 -22.40
CA CYS A 394 17.29 23.44 -22.80
C CYS A 394 17.86 23.33 -24.23
N GLU A 395 18.45 22.18 -24.59
CA GLU A 395 19.04 21.93 -25.91
C GLU A 395 18.00 21.94 -27.03
N MET A 396 16.82 21.39 -26.76
CA MET A 396 15.71 21.33 -27.72
C MET A 396 14.79 22.55 -27.70
N GLN A 397 15.06 23.51 -26.80
CA GLN A 397 14.24 24.71 -26.59
C GLN A 397 12.76 24.37 -26.30
N CYS A 398 12.52 23.26 -25.58
CA CYS A 398 11.19 22.87 -25.17
C CYS A 398 10.65 23.83 -24.09
N PRO A 399 9.36 24.19 -24.11
CA PRO A 399 8.79 25.15 -23.16
C PRO A 399 8.74 24.62 -21.71
N PHE A 400 8.69 23.30 -21.54
CA PHE A 400 8.68 22.62 -20.25
C PHE A 400 9.12 21.15 -20.42
N ILE A 401 9.62 20.52 -19.34
CA ILE A 401 10.16 19.14 -19.37
C ILE A 401 9.16 18.14 -19.96
N ALA A 402 7.88 18.24 -19.61
CA ALA A 402 6.85 17.32 -20.07
C ALA A 402 6.61 17.33 -21.59
N ALA A 403 7.08 18.34 -22.33
CA ALA A 403 7.00 18.36 -23.79
C ALA A 403 8.03 17.43 -24.46
N LEU A 404 9.03 16.93 -23.73
CA LEU A 404 10.07 16.05 -24.28
C LEU A 404 9.57 14.67 -24.76
N THR A 405 8.33 14.33 -24.42
CA THR A 405 7.64 13.04 -24.65
C THR A 405 6.39 13.20 -25.51
N GLU A 406 6.27 14.28 -26.28
CA GLU A 406 5.12 14.55 -27.17
C GLU A 406 4.80 13.38 -28.11
N ASP A 407 5.82 12.63 -28.54
CA ASP A 407 5.72 11.48 -29.45
C ASP A 407 5.92 10.12 -28.77
N THR A 408 6.14 10.09 -27.45
CA THR A 408 6.47 8.88 -26.68
C THR A 408 5.47 8.68 -25.55
N HIS A 409 4.73 7.58 -25.57
CA HIS A 409 3.66 7.29 -24.60
C HIS A 409 3.80 5.88 -24.03
N VAL A 410 3.39 5.69 -22.78
CA VAL A 410 3.47 4.43 -22.05
C VAL A 410 2.12 4.10 -21.41
N LEU A 411 1.45 3.02 -21.83
CA LEU A 411 0.35 2.46 -21.03
C LEU A 411 0.98 1.66 -19.87
N PRO A 412 0.78 2.04 -18.59
CA PRO A 412 1.56 1.50 -17.47
C PRO A 412 1.08 0.13 -16.95
N ASP A 413 0.16 -0.55 -17.65
CA ASP A 413 -0.48 -1.79 -17.22
C ASP A 413 0.41 -3.04 -17.39
N PHE A 414 1.72 -2.92 -17.14
CA PHE A 414 2.71 -4.01 -17.27
C PHE A 414 2.43 -5.17 -16.31
N HIS A 415 1.76 -4.88 -15.19
CA HIS A 415 1.33 -5.87 -14.19
C HIS A 415 -0.20 -5.84 -14.00
N GLY A 416 -0.94 -5.69 -15.10
CA GLY A 416 -2.39 -5.55 -15.06
C GLY A 416 -2.86 -4.20 -14.51
N ASN A 417 -4.18 -4.05 -14.41
CA ASN A 417 -4.84 -2.84 -13.95
C ASN A 417 -5.68 -3.14 -12.70
N ARG A 418 -5.17 -2.77 -11.51
CA ARG A 418 -5.93 -2.89 -10.26
C ARG A 418 -7.12 -1.91 -10.23
N SER A 419 -6.85 -0.61 -10.39
CA SER A 419 -7.87 0.43 -10.41
C SER A 419 -7.66 1.41 -11.57
N PRO A 420 -8.75 1.89 -12.21
CA PRO A 420 -10.16 1.58 -11.91
C PRO A 420 -10.73 0.45 -12.78
N ILE A 421 -9.95 -0.09 -13.72
CA ILE A 421 -10.46 -1.06 -14.71
C ILE A 421 -10.66 -2.44 -14.09
N ALA A 422 -9.90 -2.77 -13.04
CA ALA A 422 -9.93 -4.07 -12.36
C ALA A 422 -9.72 -5.25 -13.34
N ASP A 423 -8.78 -5.10 -14.27
CA ASP A 423 -8.38 -6.13 -15.23
C ASP A 423 -6.94 -6.60 -14.94
N PRO A 424 -6.75 -7.74 -14.26
CA PRO A 424 -5.41 -8.29 -14.01
C PRO A 424 -4.72 -8.80 -15.29
N LYS A 425 -5.44 -8.96 -16.40
CA LYS A 425 -4.90 -9.44 -17.69
C LYS A 425 -4.41 -8.29 -18.58
N ALA A 426 -4.71 -7.03 -18.24
CA ALA A 426 -4.23 -5.86 -18.96
C ALA A 426 -2.70 -5.88 -19.12
N LYS A 427 -2.22 -5.30 -20.22
CA LYS A 427 -0.81 -5.29 -20.61
C LYS A 427 -0.34 -3.89 -20.91
N GLY A 428 0.93 -3.64 -20.61
CA GLY A 428 1.59 -2.39 -20.93
C GLY A 428 1.87 -2.23 -22.41
N VAL A 429 1.95 -0.97 -22.85
CA VAL A 429 2.29 -0.60 -24.23
C VAL A 429 3.31 0.52 -24.17
N VAL A 430 4.32 0.47 -25.03
CA VAL A 430 5.22 1.61 -25.27
C VAL A 430 5.05 2.02 -26.73
N PHE A 431 4.67 3.26 -26.94
CA PHE A 431 4.48 3.88 -28.25
C PHE A 431 5.54 4.96 -28.47
N GLY A 432 5.95 5.17 -29.73
CA GLY A 432 6.96 6.19 -30.08
C GLY A 432 8.41 5.71 -30.08
N LEU A 433 8.65 4.39 -30.06
CA LEU A 433 10.01 3.86 -30.06
C LEU A 433 10.75 4.15 -31.37
N THR A 434 11.99 4.62 -31.23
CA THR A 434 12.96 4.76 -32.33
C THR A 434 14.08 3.74 -32.17
N LEU A 435 15.05 3.73 -33.09
CA LEU A 435 16.24 2.87 -33.00
C LEU A 435 17.34 3.46 -32.08
N ASP A 436 17.09 4.55 -31.38
CA ASP A 436 18.07 5.20 -30.50
C ASP A 436 18.26 4.43 -29.18
N PRO A 437 19.44 3.87 -28.89
CA PRO A 437 19.72 3.17 -27.65
C PRO A 437 20.36 4.08 -26.57
N SER A 438 20.38 5.40 -26.77
CA SER A 438 21.12 6.35 -25.93
C SER A 438 20.55 6.49 -24.51
N GLU A 439 21.36 7.07 -23.61
CA GLU A 439 20.87 7.51 -22.28
C GLU A 439 19.78 8.59 -22.41
N GLN A 440 19.76 9.39 -23.50
CA GLN A 440 18.75 10.41 -23.74
C GLN A 440 17.39 9.79 -24.09
N GLN A 441 17.39 8.71 -24.89
CA GLN A 441 16.18 7.93 -25.13
C GLN A 441 15.67 7.32 -23.82
N LEU A 442 16.56 6.76 -22.99
CA LEU A 442 16.19 6.22 -21.68
C LEU A 442 15.55 7.28 -20.79
N ALA A 443 16.11 8.49 -20.76
CA ALA A 443 15.56 9.61 -20.01
C ALA A 443 14.13 9.97 -20.47
N ARG A 444 13.87 9.97 -21.78
CA ARG A 444 12.52 10.17 -22.35
C ARG A 444 11.56 9.05 -21.97
N LEU A 445 11.97 7.79 -22.12
CA LEU A 445 11.12 6.65 -21.78
C LEU A 445 10.79 6.63 -20.28
N TYR A 446 11.77 6.95 -19.43
CA TYR A 446 11.57 7.18 -18.01
C TYR A 446 10.54 8.29 -17.76
N LEU A 447 10.68 9.46 -18.40
CA LEU A 447 9.73 10.57 -18.26
C LEU A 447 8.30 10.18 -18.70
N ALA A 448 8.16 9.53 -19.86
CA ALA A 448 6.86 9.08 -20.37
C ALA A 448 6.20 8.09 -19.37
N THR A 449 6.99 7.17 -18.83
CA THR A 449 6.52 6.23 -17.80
C THR A 449 6.03 6.96 -16.55
N VAL A 450 6.75 8.00 -16.08
CA VAL A 450 6.32 8.83 -14.94
C VAL A 450 5.01 9.57 -15.25
N GLN A 451 4.90 10.17 -16.44
CA GLN A 451 3.72 10.93 -16.85
C GLN A 451 2.47 10.06 -16.92
N ASP A 452 2.55 8.92 -17.60
CA ASP A 452 1.38 8.06 -17.76
C ASP A 452 0.99 7.32 -16.47
N SER A 453 1.97 6.97 -15.64
CA SER A 453 1.72 6.48 -14.29
C SER A 453 0.90 7.52 -13.52
N THR A 454 1.31 8.80 -13.56
CA THR A 454 0.61 9.92 -12.92
C THR A 454 -0.78 10.16 -13.51
N HIS A 455 -0.93 10.07 -14.83
CA HIS A 455 -2.22 10.28 -15.49
C HIS A 455 -3.24 9.20 -15.10
N LYS A 456 -2.80 7.96 -14.89
CA LYS A 456 -3.63 6.90 -14.35
C LYS A 456 -4.05 7.17 -12.89
N GLU A 457 -3.16 7.74 -12.06
CA GLU A 457 -3.55 8.22 -10.71
C GLU A 457 -4.68 9.24 -10.79
N PHE A 458 -4.60 10.16 -11.77
CA PHE A 458 -5.61 11.19 -11.98
C PHE A 458 -6.98 10.64 -12.39
N ARG A 459 -7.03 9.63 -13.27
CA ARG A 459 -8.30 8.95 -13.62
C ARG A 459 -8.98 8.35 -12.39
N ASN A 460 -8.20 7.73 -11.49
CA ASN A 460 -8.72 7.21 -10.22
C ASN A 460 -9.31 8.34 -9.36
N VAL A 461 -8.59 9.47 -9.23
CA VAL A 461 -9.06 10.66 -8.49
C VAL A 461 -10.37 11.20 -9.07
N TRP A 462 -10.47 11.30 -10.39
CA TRP A 462 -11.65 11.83 -11.07
C TRP A 462 -12.87 10.95 -10.88
N GLN A 463 -12.70 9.63 -10.88
CA GLN A 463 -13.80 8.71 -10.65
C GLN A 463 -14.35 8.88 -9.23
N VAL A 464 -13.47 9.02 -8.23
CA VAL A 464 -13.84 9.37 -6.84
C VAL A 464 -14.57 10.72 -6.76
N ARG A 465 -14.10 11.75 -7.48
CA ARG A 465 -14.70 13.09 -7.47
C ARG A 465 -16.07 13.14 -8.17
N SER A 466 -16.20 12.47 -9.31
CA SER A 466 -17.44 12.47 -10.11
C SER A 466 -18.63 11.89 -9.32
N ILE A 467 -18.35 10.93 -8.42
CA ILE A 467 -19.33 10.27 -7.56
C ILE A 467 -19.64 11.11 -6.32
N LYS A 468 -18.68 11.87 -5.78
CA LYS A 468 -18.86 12.78 -4.62
C LYS A 468 -19.63 14.08 -4.93
N GLY A 469 -19.94 14.36 -6.19
CA GLY A 469 -20.57 15.60 -6.65
C GLY A 469 -19.56 16.68 -7.07
N LYS A 470 -19.88 17.43 -8.13
CA LYS A 470 -18.96 18.33 -8.86
C LYS A 470 -18.33 19.47 -8.02
N ASP A 471 -18.96 19.84 -6.90
CA ASP A 471 -18.60 21.03 -6.10
C ASP A 471 -17.50 20.83 -5.05
N LYS A 472 -16.97 19.62 -4.84
CA LYS A 472 -15.97 19.40 -3.79
C LYS A 472 -14.54 19.50 -4.34
N ARG A 473 -13.79 20.50 -3.84
CA ARG A 473 -12.33 20.65 -4.06
C ARG A 473 -11.61 19.44 -3.47
N LEU A 474 -10.72 18.81 -4.23
CA LEU A 474 -9.85 17.73 -3.77
C LEU A 474 -8.42 18.26 -3.64
N GLU A 475 -7.80 18.03 -2.49
CA GLU A 475 -6.43 18.35 -2.15
C GLU A 475 -5.62 17.05 -2.13
N LEU A 476 -4.47 17.03 -2.80
CA LEU A 476 -3.58 15.88 -2.78
C LEU A 476 -2.52 16.05 -1.69
N THR A 477 -2.35 15.00 -0.89
CA THR A 477 -1.19 14.80 -0.04
C THR A 477 -0.55 13.46 -0.40
N SER A 478 0.76 13.34 -0.27
CA SER A 478 1.47 12.11 -0.65
C SER A 478 2.47 11.72 0.41
N GLU A 479 2.50 10.43 0.74
CA GLU A 479 3.60 9.80 1.44
C GLU A 479 4.38 8.92 0.46
N ALA A 480 5.70 9.03 0.46
CA ALA A 480 6.55 8.13 -0.31
C ALA A 480 7.32 7.25 0.67
N SER A 481 7.06 5.94 0.69
CA SER A 481 7.86 4.99 1.49
C SER A 481 9.20 4.66 0.83
N TRP A 482 9.42 5.15 -0.39
CA TRP A 482 10.72 5.17 -1.02
C TRP A 482 11.47 6.43 -0.61
N HIS A 483 12.72 6.27 -0.14
CA HIS A 483 13.68 7.37 -0.12
C HIS A 483 13.46 8.22 -1.37
N ALA A 484 13.14 9.50 -1.20
CA ALA A 484 12.96 10.48 -2.25
C ALA A 484 14.23 10.59 -3.12
N LYS A 485 14.49 9.56 -3.94
CA LYS A 485 15.72 9.38 -4.72
C LYS A 485 15.69 10.21 -6.00
N GLY A 486 14.57 10.85 -6.32
CA GLY A 486 14.46 11.79 -7.43
C GLY A 486 13.46 12.91 -7.14
N ARG A 487 13.95 14.14 -7.05
CA ARG A 487 13.12 15.37 -7.06
C ARG A 487 12.24 15.48 -8.32
N GLY A 488 12.57 14.75 -9.39
CA GLY A 488 11.84 14.75 -10.67
C GLY A 488 10.46 14.10 -10.63
N PHE A 489 10.25 13.02 -9.88
CA PHE A 489 8.91 12.38 -9.77
C PHE A 489 7.89 13.36 -9.16
N THR A 490 8.30 14.03 -8.07
CA THR A 490 7.55 15.10 -7.41
C THR A 490 7.30 16.32 -8.30
N TYR A 491 8.26 16.66 -9.17
CA TYR A 491 8.19 17.80 -10.09
C TYR A 491 7.26 17.56 -11.28
N VAL A 492 7.28 16.36 -11.87
CA VAL A 492 6.38 15.96 -12.96
C VAL A 492 4.94 15.89 -12.44
N LEU A 493 4.72 15.31 -11.25
CA LEU A 493 3.43 15.33 -10.55
C LEU A 493 2.90 16.76 -10.40
N ARG A 494 3.75 17.71 -9.97
CA ARG A 494 3.38 19.12 -9.81
C ARG A 494 3.00 19.83 -11.12
N ASN A 495 3.75 19.59 -12.20
CA ASN A 495 3.53 20.27 -13.48
C ASN A 495 2.31 19.75 -14.24
N ILE A 496 2.09 18.43 -14.28
CA ILE A 496 0.89 17.84 -14.91
C ILE A 496 -0.37 18.38 -14.21
N TRP A 497 -0.34 18.45 -12.87
CA TRP A 497 -1.46 18.96 -12.08
C TRP A 497 -1.74 20.46 -12.27
N THR A 498 -0.69 21.28 -12.38
CA THR A 498 -0.84 22.73 -12.58
C THR A 498 -1.47 23.03 -13.95
N VAL A 499 -1.10 22.28 -15.00
CA VAL A 499 -1.66 22.43 -16.35
C VAL A 499 -3.14 22.03 -16.41
N TYR A 500 -3.54 20.97 -15.70
CA TYR A 500 -4.93 20.45 -15.73
C TYR A 500 -5.91 21.29 -14.88
N LEU A 501 -5.46 21.91 -13.80
CA LEU A 501 -6.29 22.82 -13.01
C LEU A 501 -6.51 24.16 -13.72
N CYS A 502 -5.50 24.66 -14.45
CA CYS A 502 -5.64 25.88 -15.25
C CYS A 502 -6.64 25.73 -16.42
N SER A 503 -6.77 24.54 -17.01
CA SER A 503 -7.71 24.30 -18.12
C SER A 503 -9.16 24.08 -17.67
N SER A 504 -9.43 23.92 -16.36
CA SER A 504 -10.77 23.67 -15.80
C SER A 504 -11.46 24.91 -15.21
N GLY A 505 -10.94 26.12 -15.47
CA GLY A 505 -11.65 27.38 -15.21
C GLY A 505 -11.76 27.80 -13.73
N HIS A 506 -11.10 27.12 -12.80
CA HIS A 506 -11.06 27.49 -11.40
C HIS A 506 -9.64 27.87 -10.98
N MET A 507 -9.28 29.14 -11.18
CA MET A 507 -8.11 29.75 -10.56
C MET A 507 -8.34 29.91 -9.07
N ASP A 508 -7.82 28.98 -8.27
CA ASP A 508 -7.37 29.26 -6.92
C ASP A 508 -6.12 28.42 -6.66
N CYS A 509 -4.97 29.09 -6.69
CA CYS A 509 -3.63 28.53 -6.49
C CYS A 509 -3.58 27.55 -5.30
N LEU A 510 -3.30 26.27 -5.57
CA LEU A 510 -3.08 25.24 -4.55
C LEU A 510 -1.67 25.36 -3.96
N PRO A 511 -1.50 25.31 -2.62
CA PRO A 511 -0.23 24.96 -2.03
C PRO A 511 -0.12 23.44 -1.85
N MET A 512 0.67 22.77 -2.71
CA MET A 512 1.15 21.40 -2.45
C MET A 512 2.34 21.49 -1.50
N PHE A 513 2.22 20.90 -0.31
CA PHE A 513 3.29 20.88 0.69
C PHE A 513 4.04 19.54 0.65
N PHE A 514 5.26 19.55 0.11
CA PHE A 514 6.20 18.45 0.25
C PHE A 514 7.10 18.71 1.45
N GLY A 515 7.15 17.77 2.39
CA GLY A 515 8.07 17.82 3.52
C GLY A 515 9.52 17.54 3.11
N THR A 516 10.16 18.49 2.43
CA THR A 516 11.63 18.66 2.37
C THR A 516 11.94 20.11 1.95
N TYR A 517 12.59 20.88 2.84
CA TYR A 517 12.97 22.27 2.58
C TYR A 517 14.08 22.38 1.52
N GLY A 518 13.87 23.21 0.49
CA GLY A 518 14.89 23.64 -0.47
C GLY A 518 14.34 24.64 -1.50
N LEU A 519 15.03 25.78 -1.66
CA LEU A 519 14.68 26.92 -2.52
C LEU A 519 14.24 26.51 -3.93
N PHE A 520 12.99 26.76 -4.33
CA PHE A 520 12.59 27.05 -5.73
C PHE A 520 11.13 27.56 -5.82
N THR A 521 10.62 28.20 -4.76
CA THR A 521 9.26 28.75 -4.69
C THR A 521 9.09 30.07 -5.48
N TYR A 522 10.15 30.61 -6.07
CA TYR A 522 10.13 31.95 -6.70
C TYR A 522 9.99 31.96 -8.24
N VAL A 523 10.18 30.85 -8.95
CA VAL A 523 10.26 30.87 -10.43
C VAL A 523 8.90 30.63 -11.12
N LEU A 524 7.89 30.09 -10.43
CA LEU A 524 6.54 29.91 -10.98
C LEU A 524 5.64 31.14 -10.88
N ARG A 525 6.06 32.19 -10.14
CA ARG A 525 5.31 33.45 -10.06
C ARG A 525 5.45 34.29 -11.33
N ASP A 526 6.59 34.20 -12.01
CA ASP A 526 6.90 35.07 -13.15
C ASP A 526 6.38 34.53 -14.49
N ILE A 527 6.14 33.21 -14.59
CA ILE A 527 5.59 32.55 -15.79
C ILE A 527 4.14 32.96 -16.09
N TRP A 528 3.40 33.51 -15.09
CA TRP A 528 2.00 33.89 -15.26
C TRP A 528 1.81 35.34 -15.76
N THR A 529 2.79 36.23 -15.56
CA THR A 529 2.59 37.66 -15.82
C THR A 529 2.55 38.03 -17.32
N ASP A 530 3.14 37.22 -18.19
CA ASP A 530 3.26 37.54 -19.62
C ASP A 530 2.20 36.88 -20.52
N TYR A 531 1.50 35.82 -20.06
CA TYR A 531 0.64 35.00 -20.94
C TYR A 531 -0.87 35.26 -20.86
N LEU A 532 -1.34 36.09 -19.91
CA LEU A 532 -2.76 36.46 -19.76
C LEU A 532 -3.01 37.97 -19.88
N GLY A 533 -2.20 38.65 -20.71
CA GLY A 533 -2.40 40.05 -21.09
C GLY A 533 -3.53 40.30 -22.11
N SER A 534 -4.30 39.30 -22.53
CA SER A 534 -5.42 39.50 -23.45
C SER A 534 -6.66 38.74 -22.99
N SER A 535 -7.54 39.50 -22.34
CA SER A 535 -8.94 39.17 -22.15
C SER A 535 -9.64 39.05 -23.50
N GLU A 536 -10.25 37.90 -23.81
CA GLU A 536 -11.60 37.83 -24.36
C GLU A 536 -12.09 36.38 -24.47
N SER A 537 -13.40 36.24 -24.27
CA SER A 537 -14.21 35.03 -24.13
C SER A 537 -14.11 34.01 -25.26
N MET A 538 -14.02 32.72 -24.93
CA MET A 538 -14.53 31.65 -25.78
C MET A 538 -15.05 30.47 -24.95
N ASP A 539 -16.34 30.20 -25.12
CA ASP A 539 -17.11 29.12 -24.50
C ASP A 539 -16.87 27.82 -25.28
N TRP A 540 -16.33 26.78 -24.63
CA TRP A 540 -16.16 25.46 -25.23
C TRP A 540 -16.83 24.40 -24.36
N SER A 541 -17.88 23.78 -24.89
CA SER A 541 -18.56 22.63 -24.29
C SER A 541 -17.68 21.38 -24.41
N PHE A 542 -17.14 20.94 -23.27
CA PHE A 542 -16.12 19.88 -23.12
C PHE A 542 -16.62 18.43 -23.31
N GLY A 543 -17.79 18.24 -23.96
CA GLY A 543 -18.43 16.93 -24.12
C GLY A 543 -17.85 16.04 -25.23
N THR A 544 -17.00 16.58 -26.11
CA THR A 544 -16.64 15.89 -27.37
C THR A 544 -15.24 15.29 -27.39
N LEU A 545 -14.44 15.45 -26.33
CA LEU A 545 -13.04 14.96 -26.28
C LEU A 545 -12.87 13.58 -25.63
N ILE A 546 -13.95 12.98 -25.12
CA ILE A 546 -13.91 11.67 -24.43
C ILE A 546 -14.20 10.49 -25.38
N GLU A 547 -14.66 10.72 -26.62
CA GLU A 547 -14.97 9.63 -27.58
C GLU A 547 -13.89 9.32 -28.63
N LEU A 548 -12.68 9.89 -28.51
CA LEU A 548 -11.59 9.64 -29.49
C LEU A 548 -10.27 9.10 -28.93
N TRP A 549 -10.27 8.49 -27.73
CA TRP A 549 -9.08 7.83 -27.16
C TRP A 549 -9.38 6.47 -26.53
#